data_AF-A0A345BUX1-F1
#
_entry.id   AF-A0A345BUX1-F1
#
_cell.length_a   1.000
_cell.length_b   1.000
_cell.length_c   1.000
_cell.angle_alpha   90.00
_cell.angle_beta   90.00
_cell.angle_gamma   90.00
#
_symmetry.space_group_name_H-M   'P 1'
#
loop_
_entity.id
_entity.type
_entity.pdbx_description
1 polymer ?
#
loop_
_entity_poly.entity_id
_entity_poly.type
_entity_poly.pdbx_seq_one_letter_code
_entity_poly.pdbx_strand_id
1 'polypeptide(L)'
;MKKYIVAIGLGSMLVLAACGGGGESESESNGDNGGDAEATEESGEQASAEADEGEAEAEEEETSTDDDASESESANADTSEGDGDITEGGNEVGETVTNDAGETTLVSLNDDIDTIESGPITLDIEKVNGASATFDDEMAVEMFGEESEYIQLDMTVENTSEDDVTFYASQATMITDTGEQLEPEMMASDHIEGEFLGQVEKSGTSIYMLENSTADEVESVELRFDAPHDQDWEDVGESIETEIDLEQ
;
A
#
# COMPACT_ATOMS: atom_id res chain seq x y z
N MET A 1 9.80 -24.16 28.36
CA MET A 1 10.15 -25.59 28.13
C MET A 1 8.94 -26.52 28.30
N LYS A 2 8.10 -26.64 27.27
CA LYS A 2 7.22 -27.80 27.04
C LYS A 2 7.48 -28.27 25.60
N LYS A 3 7.06 -29.49 25.23
CA LYS A 3 7.68 -30.25 24.12
C LYS A 3 6.83 -30.28 22.86
N TYR A 4 7.44 -29.92 21.73
CA TYR A 4 6.91 -30.18 20.40
C TYR A 4 6.71 -31.69 20.15
N ILE A 5 5.66 -32.03 19.41
CA ILE A 5 5.44 -33.35 18.82
C ILE A 5 5.17 -33.15 17.33
N VAL A 6 6.21 -33.23 16.51
CA VAL A 6 6.09 -33.22 15.06
C VAL A 6 5.67 -34.61 14.59
N ALA A 7 4.59 -34.70 13.80
CA ALA A 7 4.06 -35.94 13.27
C ALA A 7 4.18 -35.98 11.74
N ILE A 8 5.28 -36.51 11.22
CA ILE A 8 5.52 -36.67 9.78
C ILE A 8 4.63 -37.79 9.24
N GLY A 9 3.59 -37.44 8.47
CA GLY A 9 2.77 -38.37 7.69
C GLY A 9 3.36 -38.58 6.29
N LEU A 10 3.51 -39.83 5.84
CA LEU A 10 4.29 -40.18 4.65
C LEU A 10 3.49 -41.03 3.65
N GLY A 11 3.34 -40.51 2.42
CA GLY A 11 2.77 -41.23 1.26
C GLY A 11 1.27 -41.01 1.03
N SER A 12 0.74 -41.22 -0.18
CA SER A 12 1.38 -41.78 -1.39
C SER A 12 0.75 -41.23 -2.67
N MET A 13 1.53 -41.18 -3.76
CA MET A 13 1.06 -40.86 -5.11
C MET A 13 -0.05 -41.79 -5.60
N LEU A 14 -0.95 -41.26 -6.43
CA LEU A 14 -1.73 -42.03 -7.39
C LEU A 14 -1.91 -41.21 -8.68
N VAL A 15 -1.26 -41.65 -9.76
CA VAL A 15 -1.40 -41.05 -11.10
C VAL A 15 -2.40 -41.85 -11.91
N LEU A 16 -3.37 -41.19 -12.54
CA LEU A 16 -4.15 -41.73 -13.64
C LEU A 16 -4.28 -40.67 -14.74
N ALA A 17 -3.69 -40.96 -15.90
CA ALA A 17 -3.90 -40.17 -17.11
C ALA A 17 -5.17 -40.63 -17.84
N ALA A 18 -5.93 -39.68 -18.39
CA ALA A 18 -6.98 -39.92 -19.37
C ALA A 18 -6.73 -39.01 -20.58
N CYS A 19 -6.90 -39.56 -21.79
CA CYS A 19 -6.60 -38.87 -23.05
C CYS A 19 -7.75 -39.07 -24.04
N GLY A 20 -8.08 -38.02 -24.79
CA GLY A 20 -9.09 -38.00 -25.84
C GLY A 20 -10.00 -36.77 -25.73
N GLY A 21 -10.28 -36.04 -26.81
CA GLY A 21 -9.77 -36.19 -28.18
C GLY A 21 -10.12 -34.96 -29.03
N GLY A 22 -9.31 -34.66 -30.05
CA GLY A 22 -9.40 -33.41 -30.81
C GLY A 22 -10.58 -33.31 -31.78
N GLY A 23 -10.77 -32.09 -32.31
CA GLY A 23 -11.88 -31.77 -33.21
C GLY A 23 -11.80 -30.35 -33.80
N GLU A 24 -10.71 -30.03 -34.48
CA GLU A 24 -10.66 -28.85 -35.36
C GLU A 24 -11.66 -29.02 -36.52
N SER A 25 -12.48 -28.00 -36.77
CA SER A 25 -13.11 -27.80 -38.08
C SER A 25 -13.50 -26.34 -38.28
N GLU A 26 -12.76 -25.65 -39.15
CA GLU A 26 -13.12 -24.35 -39.68
C GLU A 26 -14.38 -24.46 -40.55
N SER A 27 -15.20 -23.40 -40.61
CA SER A 27 -16.34 -23.31 -41.54
C SER A 27 -16.67 -21.86 -41.88
N GLU A 28 -15.93 -21.27 -42.82
CA GLU A 28 -16.37 -20.05 -43.49
C GLU A 28 -17.76 -20.24 -44.14
N SER A 29 -18.59 -19.20 -44.12
CA SER A 29 -19.78 -19.12 -44.97
C SER A 29 -20.01 -17.68 -45.40
N ASN A 30 -19.56 -17.35 -46.61
CA ASN A 30 -19.64 -16.02 -47.21
C ASN A 30 -21.02 -15.76 -47.85
N GLY A 31 -21.37 -14.49 -48.08
CA GLY A 31 -22.67 -14.01 -48.59
C GLY A 31 -22.97 -12.60 -48.07
N ASP A 32 -22.27 -11.57 -48.52
CA ASP A 32 -22.46 -10.88 -49.82
C ASP A 32 -23.91 -10.44 -50.09
N ASN A 33 -24.08 -9.11 -50.13
CA ASN A 33 -25.04 -8.43 -51.01
C ASN A 33 -24.56 -6.97 -51.22
N GLY A 34 -23.74 -6.73 -52.25
CA GLY A 34 -23.12 -5.43 -52.52
C GLY A 34 -23.93 -4.38 -53.32
N GLY A 35 -23.20 -3.39 -53.85
CA GLY A 35 -23.68 -2.18 -54.55
C GLY A 35 -23.77 -0.97 -53.60
N ASP A 36 -23.21 0.20 -53.86
CA ASP A 36 -22.43 0.76 -55.00
C ASP A 36 -21.45 1.80 -54.36
N ALA A 37 -20.15 1.94 -54.66
CA ALA A 37 -19.51 2.34 -55.94
C ALA A 37 -20.06 3.68 -56.47
N GLU A 38 -19.30 4.76 -56.73
CA GLU A 38 -17.84 5.07 -56.73
C GLU A 38 -17.62 6.45 -56.02
N ALA A 39 -16.51 6.73 -55.32
CA ALA A 39 -15.21 7.30 -55.77
C ALA A 39 -15.31 8.71 -56.47
N THR A 40 -14.30 9.60 -56.50
CA THR A 40 -12.83 9.44 -56.44
C THR A 40 -12.11 10.74 -55.97
N GLU A 41 -10.92 10.59 -55.35
CA GLU A 41 -9.75 11.49 -55.18
C GLU A 41 -9.77 12.98 -55.66
N GLU A 42 -9.23 13.90 -54.83
CA GLU A 42 -7.88 14.52 -54.98
C GLU A 42 -7.60 15.43 -53.75
N SER A 43 -6.48 15.29 -53.02
CA SER A 43 -5.07 15.68 -53.32
C SER A 43 -4.75 17.14 -52.97
N GLY A 44 -3.67 17.39 -52.21
CA GLY A 44 -3.30 18.74 -51.74
C GLY A 44 -2.22 18.80 -50.66
N GLU A 45 -0.96 18.54 -51.02
CA GLU A 45 0.22 18.64 -50.13
C GLU A 45 0.61 20.08 -49.76
N GLN A 46 1.23 20.26 -48.58
CA GLN A 46 2.45 21.08 -48.45
C GLN A 46 3.26 20.70 -47.19
N ALA A 47 4.59 20.94 -47.21
CA ALA A 47 5.55 20.43 -46.22
C ALA A 47 6.57 21.48 -45.72
N SER A 48 7.22 21.18 -44.59
CA SER A 48 8.46 21.75 -44.03
C SER A 48 8.89 20.82 -42.87
N ALA A 49 10.11 20.27 -42.68
CA ALA A 49 11.47 20.54 -43.20
C ALA A 49 12.07 21.86 -42.66
N GLU A 50 13.31 22.01 -42.15
CA GLU A 50 14.49 21.17 -41.83
C GLU A 50 15.16 21.80 -40.57
N ALA A 51 16.09 21.26 -39.76
CA ALA A 51 16.89 20.01 -39.68
C ALA A 51 17.06 19.65 -38.16
N ASP A 52 17.70 18.59 -37.61
CA ASP A 52 19.06 17.99 -37.68
C ASP A 52 20.26 18.85 -37.19
N GLU A 53 20.95 18.39 -36.14
CA GLU A 53 22.38 17.98 -36.11
C GLU A 53 22.67 17.29 -34.74
N GLY A 54 23.71 16.43 -34.67
CA GLY A 54 24.09 15.66 -33.46
C GLY A 54 25.62 15.51 -33.29
N GLU A 55 26.05 14.40 -32.65
CA GLU A 55 27.46 14.06 -32.32
C GLU A 55 28.15 14.92 -31.22
N ALA A 56 29.08 14.42 -30.40
CA ALA A 56 29.42 13.04 -30.00
C ALA A 56 30.31 13.02 -28.73
N GLU A 57 30.46 11.84 -28.13
CA GLU A 57 31.31 11.48 -26.98
C GLU A 57 32.81 11.87 -27.11
N ALA A 58 33.44 12.21 -25.97
CA ALA A 58 34.81 11.78 -25.62
C ALA A 58 35.16 12.08 -24.14
N GLU A 59 35.69 11.08 -23.45
CA GLU A 59 36.26 11.17 -22.08
C GLU A 59 37.70 11.73 -22.10
N GLU A 60 38.22 12.15 -20.93
CA GLU A 60 39.47 11.61 -20.35
C GLU A 60 39.41 11.72 -18.81
N GLU A 61 40.13 10.86 -18.10
CA GLU A 61 40.19 10.79 -16.63
C GLU A 61 41.11 11.86 -16.01
N GLU A 62 40.94 12.14 -14.71
CA GLU A 62 42.06 12.52 -13.85
C GLU A 62 42.03 11.69 -12.55
N THR A 63 43.15 11.03 -12.26
CA THR A 63 43.28 10.05 -11.18
C THR A 63 43.39 10.68 -9.79
N SER A 64 43.01 9.94 -8.74
CA SER A 64 43.46 10.23 -7.37
C SER A 64 43.53 8.97 -6.51
N THR A 65 44.76 8.57 -6.18
CA THR A 65 45.08 7.59 -5.13
C THR A 65 45.63 8.32 -3.91
N ASP A 66 45.16 7.97 -2.71
CA ASP A 66 45.98 7.25 -1.72
C ASP A 66 45.12 6.83 -0.51
N ASP A 67 45.51 5.73 0.14
CA ASP A 67 44.92 5.29 1.41
C ASP A 67 45.38 6.18 2.58
N ASP A 68 44.47 6.52 3.50
CA ASP A 68 44.85 6.73 4.91
C ASP A 68 43.78 6.11 5.84
N ALA A 69 44.14 4.99 6.44
CA ALA A 69 43.29 4.28 7.39
C ALA A 69 43.57 4.79 8.81
N SER A 70 42.67 5.65 9.32
CA SER A 70 42.73 6.18 10.67
C SER A 70 41.43 5.89 11.42
N GLU A 71 41.50 4.99 12.41
CA GLU A 71 40.38 4.72 13.32
C GLU A 71 40.06 5.97 14.15
N SER A 72 38.86 6.53 13.99
CA SER A 72 38.29 7.53 14.89
C SER A 72 37.14 6.88 15.68
N GLU A 73 37.14 7.08 17.00
CA GLU A 73 36.23 6.38 17.90
C GLU A 73 34.77 6.86 17.76
N SER A 74 33.81 5.94 17.87
CA SER A 74 32.38 6.23 17.77
C SER A 74 31.89 7.02 18.99
N ALA A 75 31.48 8.28 18.76
CA ALA A 75 30.83 9.13 19.76
C ALA A 75 30.03 10.29 19.12
N ASN A 76 28.77 10.43 19.52
CA ASN A 76 27.73 11.32 18.97
C ASN A 76 27.26 10.93 17.55
N ALA A 77 26.00 11.10 17.18
CA ALA A 77 24.79 11.48 17.95
C ALA A 77 23.73 10.37 17.74
N ASP A 78 22.70 10.14 18.56
CA ASP A 78 21.83 11.10 19.27
C ASP A 78 21.32 12.21 18.35
N THR A 79 20.98 11.81 17.12
CA THR A 79 20.28 12.68 16.18
C THR A 79 18.81 12.72 16.60
N SER A 80 18.52 13.54 17.61
CA SER A 80 17.19 14.09 17.82
C SER A 80 16.88 15.00 16.64
N GLU A 81 16.44 14.41 15.53
CA GLU A 81 15.71 15.12 14.49
C GLU A 81 14.31 15.33 15.05
N GLY A 82 13.89 16.59 15.13
CA GLY A 82 12.57 16.97 15.61
C GLY A 82 11.55 16.74 14.51
N ASP A 83 11.25 15.47 14.24
CA ASP A 83 10.04 15.09 13.53
C ASP A 83 8.90 15.09 14.54
N GLY A 84 7.90 15.95 14.32
CA GLY A 84 6.79 16.15 15.22
C GLY A 84 5.68 15.15 14.90
N ASP A 85 5.89 13.89 15.26
CA ASP A 85 4.91 12.83 15.03
C ASP A 85 3.56 13.21 15.66
N ILE A 86 2.57 13.47 14.80
CA ILE A 86 1.20 13.82 15.17
C ILE A 86 0.38 12.59 15.63
N THR A 87 0.97 11.40 15.53
CA THR A 87 0.37 10.08 15.76
C THR A 87 1.01 9.31 16.93
N GLU A 88 2.05 9.84 17.60
CA GLU A 88 2.53 9.32 18.90
C GLU A 88 1.49 9.59 20.02
N GLY A 89 0.41 8.81 20.00
CA GLY A 89 -0.57 8.70 21.07
C GLY A 89 -0.06 7.96 22.30
N GLY A 90 -0.94 7.76 23.27
CA GLY A 90 -0.66 6.98 24.48
C GLY A 90 -0.34 5.50 24.20
N ASN A 91 0.26 4.83 25.19
CA ASN A 91 0.51 3.39 25.18
C ASN A 91 -0.53 2.60 25.99
N GLU A 92 -1.38 3.27 26.76
CA GLU A 92 -2.51 2.72 27.51
C GLU A 92 -3.77 3.55 27.21
N VAL A 93 -4.95 2.93 27.01
CA VAL A 93 -6.19 3.66 26.69
C VAL A 93 -6.54 4.66 27.80
N GLY A 94 -6.85 5.90 27.40
CA GLY A 94 -7.04 7.04 28.29
C GLY A 94 -5.75 7.77 28.69
N GLU A 95 -4.59 7.41 28.14
CA GLU A 95 -3.36 8.22 28.22
C GLU A 95 -3.38 9.37 27.20
N THR A 96 -3.03 10.57 27.68
CA THR A 96 -2.81 11.77 26.86
C THR A 96 -1.32 12.08 26.77
N VAL A 97 -0.82 12.21 25.54
CA VAL A 97 0.53 12.69 25.22
C VAL A 97 0.46 14.18 24.84
N THR A 98 1.40 14.97 25.35
CA THR A 98 1.55 16.41 25.00
C THR A 98 2.89 16.60 24.30
N ASN A 99 2.90 17.12 23.07
CA ASN A 99 4.11 17.43 22.30
C ASN A 99 4.09 18.89 21.79
N ASP A 100 4.97 19.27 20.87
CA ASP A 100 5.02 20.65 20.32
C ASP A 100 3.91 20.91 19.26
N ALA A 101 3.18 19.89 18.80
CA ALA A 101 2.03 20.02 17.89
C ALA A 101 0.69 20.14 18.64
N GLY A 102 0.57 19.54 19.83
CA GLY A 102 -0.64 19.62 20.66
C GLY A 102 -0.76 18.55 21.75
N GLU A 103 -2.00 18.17 22.07
CA GLU A 103 -2.35 17.07 22.99
C GLU A 103 -3.15 15.98 22.26
N THR A 104 -2.66 14.74 22.25
CA THR A 104 -3.32 13.56 21.66
C THR A 104 -3.67 12.56 22.76
N THR A 105 -4.93 12.13 22.82
CA THR A 105 -5.42 11.12 23.77
C THR A 105 -5.78 9.83 23.03
N LEU A 106 -5.25 8.70 23.49
CA LEU A 106 -5.67 7.38 23.02
C LEU A 106 -7.04 7.04 23.59
N VAL A 107 -8.03 6.80 22.74
CA VAL A 107 -9.44 6.59 23.12
C VAL A 107 -9.87 5.13 23.02
N SER A 108 -9.32 4.38 22.06
CA SER A 108 -9.54 2.94 21.92
C SER A 108 -8.36 2.26 21.23
N LEU A 109 -8.17 0.95 21.40
CA LEU A 109 -7.01 0.19 20.89
C LEU A 109 -7.37 -1.25 20.53
N ASN A 110 -6.73 -1.81 19.51
CA ASN A 110 -6.61 -3.25 19.27
C ASN A 110 -5.24 -3.58 18.66
N ASP A 111 -4.49 -4.49 19.28
CA ASP A 111 -3.16 -4.99 18.89
C ASP A 111 -3.06 -6.54 18.82
N ASP A 112 -4.19 -7.27 18.89
CA ASP A 112 -4.27 -8.75 18.80
C ASP A 112 -5.05 -9.17 17.54
N ILE A 113 -4.57 -8.72 16.37
CA ILE A 113 -5.20 -8.92 15.05
C ILE A 113 -4.47 -10.06 14.30
N ASP A 114 -5.23 -11.02 13.75
CA ASP A 114 -4.67 -12.14 12.97
C ASP A 114 -4.12 -11.64 11.61
N THR A 115 -2.89 -12.06 11.26
CA THR A 115 -2.26 -11.87 9.94
C THR A 115 -3.16 -12.33 8.79
N ILE A 116 -3.26 -11.54 7.72
CA ILE A 116 -4.09 -11.83 6.55
C ILE A 116 -3.22 -12.22 5.35
N GLU A 117 -3.40 -13.43 4.82
CA GLU A 117 -2.77 -13.88 3.57
C GLU A 117 -3.72 -13.65 2.38
N SER A 118 -3.28 -12.95 1.33
CA SER A 118 -4.00 -12.84 0.05
C SER A 118 -3.06 -13.03 -1.14
N GLY A 119 -3.17 -14.17 -1.81
CA GLY A 119 -2.31 -14.50 -2.96
C GLY A 119 -0.84 -14.58 -2.55
N PRO A 120 0.06 -13.75 -3.11
CA PRO A 120 1.45 -13.62 -2.67
C PRO A 120 1.65 -12.60 -1.52
N ILE A 121 0.64 -11.82 -1.15
CA ILE A 121 0.73 -10.77 -0.12
C ILE A 121 0.44 -11.32 1.27
N THR A 122 1.30 -10.99 2.22
CA THR A 122 1.02 -11.00 3.67
C THR A 122 0.67 -9.58 4.10
N LEU A 123 -0.43 -9.40 4.83
CA LEU A 123 -0.81 -8.15 5.49
C LEU A 123 -0.89 -8.38 7.00
N ASP A 124 0.03 -7.78 7.73
CA ASP A 124 0.00 -7.69 9.20
C ASP A 124 -0.54 -6.31 9.58
N ILE A 125 -1.70 -6.27 10.23
CA ILE A 125 -2.24 -5.05 10.84
C ILE A 125 -1.73 -5.03 12.28
N GLU A 126 -0.76 -4.18 12.57
CA GLU A 126 -0.03 -4.16 13.84
C GLU A 126 -0.81 -3.45 14.95
N LYS A 127 -1.65 -2.48 14.59
CA LYS A 127 -2.49 -1.72 15.52
C LYS A 127 -3.65 -1.06 14.76
N VAL A 128 -4.84 -1.09 15.37
CA VAL A 128 -5.90 -0.10 15.07
C VAL A 128 -6.24 0.64 16.36
N ASN A 129 -6.38 1.95 16.29
CA ASN A 129 -6.70 2.76 17.47
C ASN A 129 -7.51 4.02 17.13
N GLY A 130 -8.47 4.36 18.00
CA GLY A 130 -9.18 5.64 17.95
C GLY A 130 -8.48 6.67 18.83
N ALA A 131 -8.34 7.90 18.33
CA ALA A 131 -7.67 8.99 19.04
C ALA A 131 -8.42 10.32 18.91
N SER A 132 -8.31 11.14 19.96
CA SER A 132 -8.83 12.50 20.05
C SER A 132 -7.66 13.46 20.26
N ALA A 133 -7.52 14.46 19.37
CA ALA A 133 -6.40 15.39 19.36
C ALA A 133 -6.87 16.85 19.43
N THR A 134 -6.07 17.68 20.10
CA THR A 134 -6.18 19.15 20.12
C THR A 134 -4.87 19.73 19.61
N PHE A 135 -4.91 20.55 18.56
CA PHE A 135 -3.70 21.09 17.92
C PHE A 135 -3.42 22.54 18.35
N ASP A 136 -2.16 22.83 18.68
CA ASP A 136 -1.66 24.17 19.07
C ASP A 136 -0.86 24.86 17.93
N ASP A 137 -0.39 24.11 16.92
CA ASP A 137 0.37 24.65 15.78
C ASP A 137 -0.52 25.32 14.71
N GLU A 138 -0.07 26.46 14.16
CA GLU A 138 -0.86 27.27 13.20
C GLU A 138 -1.08 26.56 11.85
N MET A 139 -0.21 25.63 11.44
CA MET A 139 -0.39 24.83 10.22
C MET A 139 -1.31 23.63 10.47
N ALA A 140 -1.11 22.90 11.56
CA ALA A 140 -1.99 21.80 11.95
C ALA A 140 -3.45 22.29 12.14
N VAL A 141 -3.64 23.46 12.75
CA VAL A 141 -4.96 24.08 12.93
C VAL A 141 -5.57 24.61 11.61
N GLU A 142 -4.77 25.03 10.62
CA GLU A 142 -5.29 25.39 9.28
C GLU A 142 -5.66 24.14 8.45
N MET A 143 -5.03 22.99 8.71
CA MET A 143 -5.24 21.75 7.96
C MET A 143 -6.33 20.83 8.54
N PHE A 144 -6.28 20.55 9.84
CA PHE A 144 -7.14 19.57 10.52
C PHE A 144 -8.16 20.22 11.45
N GLY A 145 -7.79 21.33 12.11
CA GLY A 145 -8.66 22.12 13.00
C GLY A 145 -8.06 22.31 14.40
N GLU A 146 -8.77 23.03 15.28
CA GLU A 146 -8.36 23.19 16.70
C GLU A 146 -8.53 21.86 17.49
N GLU A 147 -9.54 21.06 17.13
CA GLU A 147 -9.88 19.76 17.71
C GLU A 147 -10.08 18.77 16.55
N SER A 148 -9.72 17.49 16.71
CA SER A 148 -9.86 16.45 15.68
C SER A 148 -10.02 15.05 16.28
N GLU A 149 -10.82 14.21 15.63
CA GLU A 149 -11.07 12.82 16.01
C GLU A 149 -10.67 11.93 14.82
N TYR A 150 -9.91 10.86 15.05
CA TYR A 150 -9.44 9.99 13.97
C TYR A 150 -9.27 8.53 14.40
N ILE A 151 -9.28 7.63 13.41
CA ILE A 151 -8.79 6.25 13.57
C ILE A 151 -7.43 6.13 12.88
N GLN A 152 -6.45 5.59 13.59
CA GLN A 152 -5.12 5.27 13.09
C GLN A 152 -4.97 3.76 12.88
N LEU A 153 -4.38 3.39 11.75
CA LEU A 153 -4.13 2.03 11.28
C LEU A 153 -2.64 1.86 10.95
N ASP A 154 -1.90 1.12 11.77
CA ASP A 154 -0.48 0.81 11.52
C ASP A 154 -0.40 -0.57 10.87
N MET A 155 0.32 -0.69 9.75
CA MET A 155 0.40 -1.94 8.98
C MET A 155 1.79 -2.23 8.43
N THR A 156 2.09 -3.53 8.28
CA THR A 156 3.23 -4.07 7.53
C THR A 156 2.72 -5.02 6.45
N VAL A 157 3.36 -4.97 5.27
CA VAL A 157 2.96 -5.70 4.06
C VAL A 157 4.18 -6.36 3.43
N GLU A 158 4.12 -7.67 3.19
CA GLU A 158 5.19 -8.45 2.52
C GLU A 158 4.67 -9.02 1.19
N ASN A 159 5.42 -8.84 0.09
CA ASN A 159 5.29 -9.73 -1.07
C ASN A 159 6.19 -10.95 -0.83
N THR A 160 5.60 -12.13 -0.70
CA THR A 160 6.31 -13.39 -0.42
C THR A 160 6.90 -14.05 -1.68
N SER A 161 6.71 -13.46 -2.87
CA SER A 161 7.05 -14.06 -4.16
C SER A 161 8.26 -13.43 -4.86
N GLU A 162 8.92 -14.18 -5.75
CA GLU A 162 10.04 -13.66 -6.57
C GLU A 162 9.58 -12.75 -7.72
N ASP A 163 8.27 -12.66 -7.99
CA ASP A 163 7.66 -11.88 -9.07
C ASP A 163 7.15 -10.51 -8.54
N ASP A 164 7.10 -9.49 -9.40
CA ASP A 164 6.62 -8.15 -9.01
C ASP A 164 5.08 -8.12 -8.88
N VAL A 165 4.57 -7.56 -7.77
CA VAL A 165 3.13 -7.53 -7.42
C VAL A 165 2.70 -6.11 -7.10
N THR A 166 1.47 -5.73 -7.47
CA THR A 166 0.86 -4.44 -7.08
C THR A 166 -0.24 -4.63 -6.06
N PHE A 167 -0.17 -3.94 -4.92
CA PHE A 167 -1.18 -3.96 -3.85
C PHE A 167 -1.23 -2.60 -3.12
N TYR A 168 -2.39 -1.94 -3.13
CA TYR A 168 -2.53 -0.56 -2.65
C TYR A 168 -3.01 -0.49 -1.19
N ALA A 169 -2.20 -0.99 -0.27
CA ALA A 169 -2.52 -1.06 1.17
C ALA A 169 -2.90 0.31 1.78
N SER A 170 -2.17 1.37 1.37
CA SER A 170 -2.36 2.78 1.73
C SER A 170 -3.60 3.46 1.12
N GLN A 171 -4.49 2.71 0.44
CA GLN A 171 -5.73 3.20 -0.16
C GLN A 171 -6.96 2.39 0.30
N ALA A 172 -6.84 1.67 1.41
CA ALA A 172 -7.96 0.92 1.97
C ALA A 172 -9.14 1.85 2.32
N THR A 173 -10.37 1.37 2.09
CA THR A 173 -11.58 2.06 2.57
C THR A 173 -11.89 1.56 3.97
N MET A 174 -12.11 2.48 4.92
CA MET A 174 -12.64 2.18 6.24
C MET A 174 -14.14 2.46 6.30
N ILE A 175 -14.91 1.62 7.00
CA ILE A 175 -16.31 1.85 7.32
C ILE A 175 -16.48 1.67 8.83
N THR A 176 -17.02 2.67 9.53
CA THR A 176 -17.26 2.60 10.98
C THR A 176 -18.63 2.00 11.30
N ASP A 177 -18.81 1.44 12.50
CA ASP A 177 -20.15 1.04 12.98
C ASP A 177 -21.10 2.25 13.17
N THR A 178 -20.54 3.43 13.44
CA THR A 178 -21.26 4.73 13.43
C THR A 178 -21.83 5.07 12.05
N GLY A 179 -21.35 4.42 10.98
CA GLY A 179 -21.90 4.48 9.62
C GLY A 179 -21.19 5.46 8.69
N GLU A 180 -19.97 5.87 9.03
CA GLU A 180 -19.10 6.68 8.16
C GLU A 180 -18.35 5.78 7.16
N GLN A 181 -17.99 6.32 6.00
CA GLN A 181 -17.12 5.67 5.02
C GLN A 181 -15.98 6.62 4.72
N LEU A 182 -14.74 6.19 4.96
CA LEU A 182 -13.56 7.03 5.04
C LEU A 182 -12.45 6.52 4.11
N GLU A 183 -11.72 7.45 3.53
CA GLU A 183 -10.46 7.23 2.80
C GLU A 183 -9.31 7.81 3.65
N PRO A 184 -8.05 7.31 3.53
CA PRO A 184 -6.93 7.83 4.31
C PRO A 184 -6.62 9.30 3.99
N GLU A 185 -6.41 10.13 5.01
CA GLU A 185 -5.95 11.51 4.85
C GLU A 185 -4.47 11.51 4.46
N MET A 186 -4.20 11.78 3.18
CA MET A 186 -2.88 11.76 2.56
C MET A 186 -1.86 12.73 3.20
N MET A 187 -2.31 13.76 3.93
CA MET A 187 -1.42 14.69 4.63
C MET A 187 -1.08 14.26 6.06
N ALA A 188 -1.76 13.24 6.60
CA ALA A 188 -1.48 12.65 7.92
C ALA A 188 -1.00 11.19 7.85
N SER A 189 -1.07 10.55 6.67
CA SER A 189 -0.73 9.14 6.45
C SER A 189 0.63 8.95 5.77
N ASP A 190 1.29 7.83 6.06
CA ASP A 190 2.49 7.38 5.35
C ASP A 190 2.17 6.96 3.90
N HIS A 191 3.11 7.21 2.99
CA HIS A 191 3.01 6.71 1.63
C HIS A 191 3.62 5.31 1.47
N ILE A 192 2.85 4.27 1.81
CA ILE A 192 3.18 2.90 1.38
C ILE A 192 2.99 2.81 -0.14
N GLU A 193 4.09 2.80 -0.88
CA GLU A 193 4.13 2.62 -2.34
C GLU A 193 3.63 1.22 -2.71
N GLY A 194 2.61 1.12 -3.57
CA GLY A 194 1.93 -0.14 -3.87
C GLY A 194 2.66 -1.14 -4.79
N GLU A 195 3.81 -0.80 -5.38
CA GLU A 195 4.59 -1.70 -6.25
C GLU A 195 5.63 -2.49 -5.43
N PHE A 196 5.44 -3.81 -5.29
CA PHE A 196 6.33 -4.71 -4.54
C PHE A 196 7.23 -5.48 -5.50
N LEU A 197 8.46 -4.98 -5.68
CA LEU A 197 9.43 -5.52 -6.65
C LEU A 197 10.12 -6.80 -6.14
N GLY A 198 9.45 -7.93 -6.33
CA GLY A 198 9.81 -9.23 -5.75
C GLY A 198 9.65 -9.25 -4.23
N GLN A 199 10.45 -10.10 -3.55
CA GLN A 199 10.43 -10.28 -2.09
C GLN A 199 10.87 -9.01 -1.35
N VAL A 200 9.90 -8.16 -1.00
CA VAL A 200 10.08 -6.94 -0.22
C VAL A 200 8.96 -6.74 0.80
N GLU A 201 9.32 -6.14 1.93
CA GLU A 201 8.47 -5.76 3.05
C GLU A 201 8.37 -4.23 3.09
N LYS A 202 7.18 -3.68 3.36
CA LYS A 202 6.92 -2.24 3.53
C LYS A 202 5.95 -2.01 4.69
N SER A 203 6.20 -0.99 5.51
CA SER A 203 5.37 -0.64 6.66
C SER A 203 4.95 0.83 6.59
N GLY A 204 3.87 1.19 7.28
CA GLY A 204 3.43 2.58 7.43
C GLY A 204 2.06 2.74 8.09
N THR A 205 1.74 3.99 8.41
CA THR A 205 0.54 4.43 9.11
C THR A 205 -0.50 4.99 8.15
N SER A 206 -1.78 4.66 8.34
CA SER A 206 -2.92 5.31 7.66
C SER A 206 -3.85 5.96 8.66
N ILE A 207 -4.15 7.25 8.46
CA ILE A 207 -5.00 8.07 9.34
C ILE A 207 -6.33 8.36 8.66
N TYR A 208 -7.43 8.04 9.33
CA TYR A 208 -8.79 8.25 8.85
C TYR A 208 -9.49 9.27 9.75
N MET A 209 -9.67 10.49 9.25
CA MET A 209 -10.34 11.57 10.00
C MET A 209 -11.84 11.27 10.12
N LEU A 210 -12.40 11.32 11.32
CA LEU A 210 -13.85 11.16 11.55
C LEU A 210 -14.58 12.47 11.22
N GLU A 211 -15.63 12.41 10.38
CA GLU A 211 -16.40 13.60 9.98
C GLU A 211 -17.63 13.87 10.87
N ASN A 212 -18.24 12.81 11.43
CA ASN A 212 -19.59 12.85 12.03
C ASN A 212 -19.70 12.19 13.42
N SER A 213 -18.69 11.46 13.88
CA SER A 213 -18.62 10.80 15.20
C SER A 213 -17.30 11.08 15.93
N THR A 214 -17.24 10.82 17.23
CA THR A 214 -16.00 10.89 18.04
C THR A 214 -15.34 9.51 18.16
N ALA A 215 -14.06 9.46 18.53
CA ALA A 215 -13.33 8.20 18.68
C ALA A 215 -13.86 7.30 19.81
N ASP A 216 -14.65 7.83 20.77
CA ASP A 216 -15.36 7.05 21.80
C ASP A 216 -16.73 6.53 21.35
N GLU A 217 -17.28 7.04 20.24
CA GLU A 217 -18.53 6.56 19.63
C GLU A 217 -18.34 5.37 18.67
N VAL A 218 -17.10 5.10 18.22
CA VAL A 218 -16.77 3.97 17.33
C VAL A 218 -16.46 2.71 18.16
N GLU A 219 -17.32 1.69 18.05
CA GLU A 219 -17.14 0.36 18.67
C GLU A 219 -16.35 -0.60 17.74
N SER A 220 -16.46 -0.46 16.40
CA SER A 220 -15.69 -1.27 15.45
C SER A 220 -15.51 -0.63 14.06
N VAL A 221 -14.54 -1.14 13.29
CA VAL A 221 -14.26 -0.72 11.91
C VAL A 221 -14.15 -1.91 10.96
N GLU A 222 -14.72 -1.77 9.76
CA GLU A 222 -14.55 -2.68 8.64
C GLU A 222 -13.55 -2.08 7.64
N LEU A 223 -12.45 -2.77 7.38
CA LEU A 223 -11.42 -2.37 6.40
C LEU A 223 -11.58 -3.15 5.10
N ARG A 224 -11.46 -2.46 3.98
CA ARG A 224 -11.55 -3.03 2.63
C ARG A 224 -10.34 -2.67 1.78
N PHE A 225 -9.68 -3.70 1.27
CA PHE A 225 -8.54 -3.59 0.34
C PHE A 225 -8.90 -4.29 -0.98
N ASP A 226 -8.59 -3.66 -2.11
CA ASP A 226 -8.68 -4.32 -3.42
C ASP A 226 -7.70 -5.51 -3.51
N ALA A 227 -7.94 -6.44 -4.44
CA ALA A 227 -7.09 -7.61 -4.63
C ALA A 227 -5.67 -7.21 -5.09
N PRO A 228 -4.62 -7.97 -4.74
CA PRO A 228 -3.30 -7.79 -5.34
C PRO A 228 -3.32 -8.26 -6.80
N HIS A 229 -2.65 -7.51 -7.68
CA HIS A 229 -2.57 -7.77 -9.13
C HIS A 229 -1.13 -8.00 -9.61
N ASP A 230 -0.96 -8.71 -10.73
CA ASP A 230 0.33 -8.84 -11.43
C ASP A 230 0.59 -7.70 -12.45
N GLN A 231 1.71 -7.80 -13.18
CA GLN A 231 2.14 -6.84 -14.20
C GLN A 231 1.21 -6.77 -15.44
N ASP A 232 0.39 -7.80 -15.68
CA ASP A 232 -0.62 -7.82 -16.74
C ASP A 232 -2.00 -7.31 -16.23
N TRP A 233 -2.10 -6.94 -14.95
CA TRP A 233 -3.30 -6.52 -14.22
C TRP A 233 -4.36 -7.61 -14.03
N GLU A 234 -3.93 -8.87 -13.92
CA GLU A 234 -4.79 -9.99 -13.51
C GLU A 234 -4.68 -10.19 -11.98
N ASP A 235 -5.77 -10.58 -11.32
CA ASP A 235 -5.83 -10.77 -9.87
C ASP A 235 -4.99 -12.00 -9.44
N VAL A 236 -4.00 -11.79 -8.55
CA VAL A 236 -3.16 -12.85 -7.97
C VAL A 236 -3.58 -13.25 -6.55
N GLY A 237 -4.55 -12.53 -5.96
CA GLY A 237 -5.17 -12.85 -4.67
C GLY A 237 -6.68 -12.57 -4.66
N GLU A 238 -7.26 -12.42 -3.47
CA GLU A 238 -8.64 -11.99 -3.26
C GLU A 238 -8.67 -10.61 -2.59
N SER A 239 -9.74 -9.82 -2.79
CA SER A 239 -9.97 -8.58 -2.04
C SER A 239 -10.15 -8.87 -0.56
N ILE A 240 -9.52 -8.08 0.31
CA ILE A 240 -9.60 -8.27 1.76
C ILE A 240 -10.74 -7.43 2.32
N GLU A 241 -11.70 -8.07 2.98
CA GLU A 241 -12.71 -7.43 3.85
C GLU A 241 -12.50 -7.98 5.28
N THR A 242 -12.20 -7.13 6.26
CA THR A 242 -11.97 -7.53 7.67
C THR A 242 -12.65 -6.58 8.65
N GLU A 243 -13.21 -7.11 9.74
CA GLU A 243 -13.93 -6.38 10.80
C GLU A 243 -13.11 -6.43 12.09
N ILE A 244 -12.84 -5.27 12.70
CA ILE A 244 -11.95 -5.09 13.85
C ILE A 244 -12.71 -4.35 14.96
N ASP A 245 -13.01 -5.05 16.05
CA ASP A 245 -13.51 -4.45 17.30
C ASP A 245 -12.42 -3.56 17.93
N LEU A 246 -12.80 -2.45 18.57
CA LEU A 246 -11.88 -1.56 19.29
C LEU A 246 -12.11 -1.63 20.82
N GLU A 247 -11.06 -1.86 21.63
CA GLU A 247 -11.19 -1.93 23.09
C GLU A 247 -11.09 -0.54 23.76
N GLN A 248 -11.97 -0.26 24.73
CA GLN A 248 -12.06 0.97 25.55
C GLN A 248 -11.86 0.69 27.07
#